data_AF-A0AAJ5UCM9-F1
#
_entry.id   AF-A0AAJ5UCM9-F1
#
_cell.length_a   1.000
_cell.length_b   1.000
_cell.length_c   1.000
_cell.angle_alpha   90.00
_cell.angle_beta   90.00
_cell.angle_gamma   90.00
#
_symmetry.space_group_name_H-M   'P 1'
#
loop_
_entity.id
_entity.type
_entity.pdbx_description
1 polymer ?
#
loop_
_entity_poly.entity_id
_entity_poly.type
_entity_poly.pdbx_seq_one_letter_code
_entity_poly.pdbx_strand_id
1 'polypeptide(L)'
;MSARYNETLIANSYHCLWEQYFAKEYNKKNFEVYIPDSEEVHVGYDLGFALPRRSFKFNGDDFFEWMKDRISRTSSADSAFLMAYFYQYKILDYVIRLSLTRNKSTKEGLVKKGYNASEPAYRVELYTQRKLYANGARRRPFSQHEALCRLAKVRDANVFYCSPKFLKSQGIPPVSKRVLSDLNLVQVTHQVPTYRDKKTHYIYFQTIGGDNAQWCSRPITANVSREINLPPLLTPKQLLQFMKANYLACHNDDIAIIEFKEMPITDKDLHRETFLSYLTMMPECTKFVLFSGDNNETPRN
;
A
#
# COMPACT_ATOMS: atom_id res chain seq x y z
N MET A 1 19.01 -24.35 -18.68
CA MET A 1 19.30 -23.23 -17.76
C MET A 1 18.41 -23.40 -16.54
N SER A 2 18.95 -23.59 -15.33
CA SER A 2 18.08 -23.67 -14.15
C SER A 2 17.67 -22.24 -13.77
N ALA A 3 16.37 -21.95 -13.81
CA ALA A 3 15.87 -20.70 -13.29
C ALA A 3 16.20 -20.68 -11.79
N ARG A 4 17.15 -19.82 -11.37
CA ARG A 4 17.48 -19.67 -9.96
C ARG A 4 16.26 -19.09 -9.26
N TYR A 5 15.73 -19.82 -8.28
CA TYR A 5 14.67 -19.34 -7.40
C TYR A 5 15.12 -18.03 -6.73
N ASN A 6 14.47 -16.92 -7.10
CA ASN A 6 14.78 -15.55 -6.70
C ASN A 6 13.49 -14.70 -6.58
N GLU A 7 13.62 -13.47 -6.04
CA GLU A 7 12.51 -12.54 -5.80
C GLU A 7 11.77 -12.19 -7.12
N THR A 8 12.52 -11.92 -8.20
CA THR A 8 11.97 -11.60 -9.54
C THR A 8 11.11 -12.74 -10.10
N LEU A 9 11.55 -13.99 -9.96
CA LEU A 9 10.80 -15.15 -10.45
C LEU A 9 9.48 -15.30 -9.71
N ILE A 10 9.45 -15.02 -8.40
CA ILE A 10 8.21 -15.03 -7.61
C ILE A 10 7.31 -13.88 -8.07
N ALA A 11 7.83 -12.66 -8.19
CA ALA A 11 7.07 -11.51 -8.66
C ALA A 11 6.38 -11.79 -10.01
N ASN A 12 7.14 -12.29 -10.99
CA ASN A 12 6.62 -12.65 -12.31
C ASN A 12 5.62 -13.82 -12.25
N SER A 13 5.81 -14.76 -11.33
CA SER A 13 4.93 -15.93 -11.18
C SER A 13 3.53 -15.57 -10.66
N TYR A 14 3.39 -14.44 -9.96
CA TYR A 14 2.14 -13.97 -9.37
C TYR A 14 1.61 -12.67 -10.02
N HIS A 15 2.35 -12.06 -10.95
CA HIS A 15 1.99 -10.84 -11.66
C HIS A 15 0.57 -10.89 -12.26
N CYS A 16 0.29 -11.89 -13.10
CA CYS A 16 -1.01 -12.01 -13.76
C CYS A 16 -2.17 -12.25 -12.76
N LEU A 17 -1.90 -12.86 -11.60
CA LEU A 17 -2.91 -13.05 -10.56
C LEU A 17 -3.26 -11.70 -9.90
N TRP A 18 -2.28 -10.81 -9.70
CA TRP A 18 -2.52 -9.45 -9.24
C TRP A 18 -3.30 -8.62 -10.26
N GLU A 19 -2.93 -8.70 -11.55
CA GLU A 19 -3.68 -8.04 -12.62
C GLU A 19 -5.15 -8.47 -12.64
N GLN A 20 -5.41 -9.79 -12.57
CA GLN A 20 -6.76 -10.33 -12.53
C GLN A 20 -7.53 -9.89 -11.28
N TYR A 21 -6.87 -9.91 -10.12
CA TYR A 21 -7.46 -9.45 -8.86
C TYR A 21 -7.87 -7.98 -8.96
N PHE A 22 -6.97 -7.10 -9.38
CA PHE A 22 -7.28 -5.68 -9.49
C PHE A 22 -8.29 -5.37 -10.58
N ALA A 23 -8.24 -6.08 -11.71
CA ALA A 23 -9.22 -5.93 -12.77
C ALA A 23 -10.63 -6.25 -12.29
N LYS A 24 -10.77 -7.29 -11.48
CA LYS A 24 -12.03 -7.65 -10.82
C LYS A 24 -12.43 -6.63 -9.75
N GLU A 25 -11.51 -6.29 -8.85
CA GLU A 25 -11.78 -5.40 -7.70
C GLU A 25 -12.21 -3.99 -8.12
N TYR A 26 -11.53 -3.42 -9.12
CA TYR A 26 -11.78 -2.04 -9.55
C TYR A 26 -12.61 -1.95 -10.83
N ASN A 27 -13.07 -3.08 -11.39
CA ASN A 27 -13.80 -3.15 -12.66
C ASN A 27 -13.12 -2.34 -13.78
N LYS A 28 -11.80 -2.48 -13.89
CA LYS A 28 -10.96 -1.82 -14.89
C LYS A 28 -10.12 -2.87 -15.59
N LYS A 29 -9.98 -2.77 -16.91
CA LYS A 29 -9.13 -3.69 -17.68
C LYS A 29 -7.68 -3.22 -17.77
N ASN A 30 -7.43 -1.93 -17.56
CA ASN A 30 -6.14 -1.30 -17.74
C ASN A 30 -5.72 -0.60 -16.44
N PHE A 31 -4.60 -1.04 -15.87
CA PHE A 31 -3.85 -0.35 -14.83
C PHE A 31 -2.43 -0.15 -15.32
N GLU A 32 -1.74 0.83 -14.77
CA GLU A 32 -0.33 0.99 -15.05
C GLU A 32 0.45 0.04 -14.16
N VAL A 33 1.23 -0.83 -14.80
CA VAL A 33 2.16 -1.75 -14.15
C VAL A 33 3.54 -1.12 -14.23
N TYR A 34 4.19 -0.98 -13.07
CA TYR A 34 5.53 -0.42 -12.98
C TYR A 34 6.48 -1.48 -12.44
N ILE A 35 7.45 -1.84 -13.27
CA ILE A 35 8.58 -2.69 -12.90
C ILE A 35 9.80 -1.79 -12.95
N PRO A 36 10.39 -1.43 -11.80
CA PRO A 36 11.36 -0.35 -11.76
C PRO A 36 12.73 -0.75 -12.32
N ASP A 37 13.06 -2.03 -12.50
CA ASP A 37 14.35 -2.48 -13.04
C ASP A 37 15.56 -1.76 -12.38
N SER A 38 16.22 -0.86 -13.11
CA SER A 38 17.35 -0.06 -12.61
C SER A 38 16.92 0.99 -11.56
N GLU A 39 15.66 1.36 -11.52
CA GLU A 39 15.03 2.31 -10.61
C GLU A 39 14.61 1.72 -9.26
N GLU A 40 14.62 0.39 -9.10
CA GLU A 40 14.20 -0.32 -7.88
C GLU A 40 14.95 0.22 -6.65
N VAL A 41 16.20 0.57 -6.88
CA VAL A 41 17.13 1.18 -5.94
C VAL A 41 16.77 2.61 -5.48
N HIS A 42 15.86 3.28 -6.20
CA HIS A 42 15.36 4.62 -5.91
C HIS A 42 13.97 4.60 -5.29
N VAL A 43 13.10 3.70 -5.76
CA VAL A 43 11.69 3.63 -5.34
C VAL A 43 11.39 2.50 -4.34
N GLY A 44 12.23 1.47 -4.31
CA GLY A 44 12.29 0.48 -3.23
C GLY A 44 11.41 -0.76 -3.37
N TYR A 45 10.64 -0.92 -4.45
CA TYR A 45 9.73 -2.05 -4.67
C TYR A 45 10.11 -2.84 -5.93
N ASP A 46 9.59 -4.07 -6.10
CA ASP A 46 9.84 -4.89 -7.29
C ASP A 46 8.69 -4.82 -8.31
N LEU A 47 7.46 -4.71 -7.82
CA LEU A 47 6.26 -4.65 -8.66
C LEU A 47 5.26 -3.62 -8.13
N GLY A 48 4.89 -2.66 -8.98
CA GLY A 48 3.91 -1.63 -8.69
C GLY A 48 2.69 -1.76 -9.60
N PHE A 49 1.50 -1.59 -9.02
CA PHE A 49 0.26 -1.36 -9.77
C PHE A 49 -0.28 -0.02 -9.34
N ALA A 50 -0.55 0.88 -10.28
CA ALA A 50 -1.28 2.09 -9.96
C ALA A 50 -2.35 2.41 -10.99
N LEU A 51 -3.36 3.10 -10.50
CA LEU A 51 -4.32 3.82 -11.30
C LEU A 51 -4.15 5.32 -10.98
N PRO A 52 -3.44 6.07 -11.82
CA PRO A 52 -3.28 7.50 -11.61
C PRO A 52 -4.64 8.22 -11.63
N ARG A 53 -4.75 9.28 -10.83
CA ARG A 53 -5.88 10.22 -10.94
C ARG A 53 -5.76 10.92 -12.28
N ARG A 54 -6.89 11.25 -12.92
CA ARG A 54 -6.90 11.90 -14.26
C ARG A 54 -6.10 13.21 -14.34
N SER A 55 -5.92 13.91 -13.21
CA SER A 55 -5.10 15.12 -13.11
C SER A 55 -3.60 14.86 -13.17
N PHE A 56 -3.18 13.60 -13.00
CA PHE A 56 -1.82 13.11 -13.15
C PHE A 56 -1.78 12.22 -14.39
N LYS A 57 -1.08 12.67 -15.41
CA LYS A 57 -0.74 11.84 -16.57
C LYS A 57 0.74 11.57 -16.51
N PHE A 58 1.10 10.32 -16.26
CA PHE A 58 2.48 9.90 -16.35
C PHE A 58 2.75 9.45 -17.78
N ASN A 59 3.68 10.12 -18.48
CA ASN A 59 4.10 9.74 -19.81
C ASN A 59 5.53 9.16 -19.72
N GLY A 60 5.78 8.00 -20.33
CA GLY A 60 7.13 7.41 -20.32
C GLY A 60 7.73 7.27 -18.91
N ASP A 61 8.94 7.79 -18.70
CA ASP A 61 9.68 7.70 -17.43
C ASP A 61 9.22 8.70 -16.35
N ASP A 62 8.25 9.58 -16.65
CA ASP A 62 7.79 10.67 -15.76
C ASP A 62 7.26 10.14 -14.41
N PHE A 63 6.73 8.92 -14.39
CA PHE A 63 6.25 8.28 -13.17
C PHE A 63 7.38 8.06 -12.16
N PHE A 64 8.53 7.53 -12.59
CA PHE A 64 9.63 7.23 -11.69
C PHE A 64 10.28 8.50 -11.17
N GLU A 65 10.39 9.55 -11.99
CA GLU A 65 10.86 10.86 -11.54
C GLU A 65 9.89 11.49 -10.53
N TRP A 66 8.58 11.41 -10.76
CA TRP A 66 7.59 11.84 -9.78
C TRP A 66 7.74 11.06 -8.46
N MET A 67 7.88 9.73 -8.52
CA MET A 67 8.08 8.89 -7.35
C MET A 67 9.37 9.23 -6.58
N LYS A 68 10.48 9.46 -7.29
CA LYS A 68 11.77 9.89 -6.70
C LYS A 68 11.62 11.20 -5.95
N ASP A 69 10.93 12.20 -6.53
CA ASP A 69 10.68 13.47 -5.87
C ASP A 69 9.83 13.28 -4.61
N ARG A 70 8.74 12.50 -4.69
CA ARG A 70 7.83 12.27 -3.55
C ARG A 70 8.47 11.51 -2.40
N ILE A 71 9.26 10.48 -2.69
CA ILE A 71 10.02 9.72 -1.68
C ILE A 71 11.08 10.63 -1.01
N SER A 72 11.64 11.57 -1.77
CA SER A 72 12.57 12.57 -1.24
C SER A 72 11.87 13.64 -0.39
N ARG A 73 10.61 13.98 -0.72
CA ARG A 73 9.78 15.03 -0.10
C ARG A 73 8.53 14.45 0.58
N THR A 74 8.72 13.72 1.67
CA THR A 74 7.63 13.00 2.36
C THR A 74 6.60 13.89 3.08
N SER A 75 6.67 15.21 2.97
CA SER A 75 5.72 16.17 3.57
C SER A 75 4.54 16.53 2.66
N SER A 76 4.55 16.13 1.38
CA SER A 76 3.46 16.45 0.46
C SER A 76 2.29 15.48 0.61
N ALA A 77 1.10 16.01 0.89
CA ALA A 77 -0.14 15.24 1.06
C ALA A 77 -0.86 14.87 -0.26
N ASP A 78 -0.27 15.23 -1.41
CA ASP A 78 -0.85 14.96 -2.72
C ASP A 78 -0.76 13.49 -3.07
N SER A 79 -1.92 12.87 -3.27
CA SER A 79 -2.02 11.57 -3.93
C SER A 79 -2.18 11.79 -5.43
N ALA A 80 -1.28 11.18 -6.20
CA ALA A 80 -1.45 11.02 -7.64
C ALA A 80 -2.29 9.78 -8.01
N PHE A 81 -2.74 9.01 -7.02
CA PHE A 81 -3.28 7.68 -7.24
C PHE A 81 -4.73 7.58 -6.78
N LEU A 82 -5.58 6.98 -7.60
CA LEU A 82 -6.86 6.42 -7.15
C LEU A 82 -6.63 5.09 -6.44
N MET A 83 -5.61 4.38 -6.88
CA MET A 83 -5.13 3.13 -6.30
C MET A 83 -3.65 3.05 -6.60
N ALA A 84 -2.85 2.70 -5.60
CA ALA A 84 -1.45 2.34 -5.80
C ALA A 84 -1.05 1.24 -4.82
N TYR A 85 -0.47 0.18 -5.35
CA TYR A 85 0.02 -0.98 -4.62
C TYR A 85 1.46 -1.25 -5.04
N PHE A 86 2.37 -1.22 -4.08
CA PHE A 86 3.79 -1.42 -4.29
C PHE A 86 4.27 -2.62 -3.48
N TYR A 87 4.76 -3.63 -4.17
CA TYR A 87 5.17 -4.90 -3.60
C TYR A 87 6.68 -5.06 -3.67
N GLN A 88 7.31 -5.23 -2.51
CA GLN A 88 8.66 -5.74 -2.42
C GLN A 88 8.62 -7.22 -2.06
N TYR A 89 8.99 -8.07 -3.02
CA TYR A 89 9.12 -9.50 -2.81
C TYR A 89 10.35 -9.81 -1.96
N LYS A 90 10.18 -10.76 -1.04
CA LYS A 90 11.26 -11.33 -0.22
C LYS A 90 11.09 -12.83 -0.12
N ILE A 91 12.20 -13.55 -0.28
CA ILE A 91 12.20 -15.00 -0.13
C ILE A 91 12.21 -15.35 1.37
N LEU A 92 11.30 -16.25 1.75
CA LEU A 92 11.33 -16.89 3.06
C LEU A 92 12.55 -17.82 3.12
N ASP A 93 13.61 -17.38 3.78
CA ASP A 93 14.91 -18.04 3.70
C ASP A 93 15.21 -18.90 4.96
N TYR A 94 14.90 -18.38 6.16
CA TYR A 94 15.42 -18.97 7.40
C TYR A 94 14.33 -19.57 8.29
N VAL A 95 14.49 -20.86 8.58
CA VAL A 95 13.86 -21.59 9.67
C VAL A 95 14.86 -21.62 10.83
N ILE A 96 14.65 -20.84 11.88
CA ILE A 96 15.54 -20.83 13.04
C ILE A 96 14.75 -21.23 14.28
N ARG A 97 15.20 -22.27 14.98
CA ARG A 97 14.76 -22.50 16.36
C ARG A 97 15.21 -21.30 17.18
N LEU A 98 14.27 -20.54 17.75
CA LEU A 98 14.59 -19.31 18.46
C LEU A 98 15.58 -19.51 19.62
N SER A 99 15.59 -20.70 20.23
CA SER A 99 16.58 -21.13 21.22
C SER A 99 18.04 -21.01 20.73
N LEU A 100 18.28 -21.16 19.43
CA LEU A 100 19.60 -21.10 18.78
C LEU A 100 19.97 -19.68 18.29
N THR A 101 19.05 -18.71 18.40
CA THR A 101 19.31 -17.32 18.00
C THR A 101 20.32 -16.66 18.96
N ARG A 102 21.49 -16.29 18.45
CA ARG A 102 22.56 -15.64 19.24
C ARG A 102 22.17 -14.26 19.79
N ASN A 103 21.28 -13.54 19.11
CA ASN A 103 20.81 -12.24 19.58
C ASN A 103 19.77 -12.40 20.70
N LYS A 104 20.23 -12.30 21.95
CA LYS A 104 19.41 -12.42 23.17
C LYS A 104 18.23 -11.44 23.17
N SER A 105 18.46 -10.19 22.76
CA SER A 105 17.41 -9.16 22.72
C SER A 105 16.30 -9.49 21.72
N THR A 106 16.66 -10.00 20.53
CA THR A 106 15.67 -10.47 19.55
C THR A 106 14.92 -11.69 20.06
N LYS A 107 15.62 -12.67 20.64
CA LYS A 107 14.99 -13.88 21.22
C LYS A 107 13.97 -13.51 22.30
N GLU A 108 14.38 -12.75 23.32
CA GLU A 108 13.52 -12.35 24.44
C GLU A 108 12.32 -11.54 23.96
N GLY A 109 12.54 -10.61 23.03
CA GLY A 109 11.48 -9.80 22.49
C GLY A 109 10.45 -10.62 21.69
N LEU A 110 10.88 -11.61 20.89
CA LEU A 110 9.98 -12.48 20.15
C LEU A 110 9.19 -13.40 21.09
N VAL A 111 9.85 -13.98 22.10
CA VAL A 111 9.17 -14.79 23.13
C VAL A 111 8.11 -13.97 23.87
N LYS A 112 8.42 -12.73 24.24
CA LYS A 112 7.45 -11.81 24.85
C LYS A 112 6.24 -11.52 23.94
N LYS A 113 6.42 -11.63 22.63
CA LYS A 113 5.35 -11.48 21.62
C LYS A 113 4.62 -12.79 21.31
N GLY A 114 4.84 -13.84 22.09
CA GLY A 114 4.12 -15.12 21.97
C GLY A 114 4.81 -16.17 21.09
N TYR A 115 6.04 -15.93 20.65
CA TYR A 115 6.80 -16.96 19.95
C TYR A 115 7.28 -18.03 20.92
N ASN A 116 7.19 -19.30 20.52
CA ASN A 116 7.75 -20.40 21.28
C ASN A 116 9.26 -20.51 21.01
N ALA A 117 10.08 -20.51 22.07
CA ALA A 117 11.52 -20.61 21.95
C ALA A 117 12.01 -21.94 21.34
N SER A 118 11.22 -23.00 21.50
CA SER A 118 11.54 -24.36 21.03
C SER A 118 11.07 -24.61 19.60
N GLU A 119 10.13 -23.82 19.10
CA GLU A 119 9.59 -23.95 17.75
C GLU A 119 10.44 -23.18 16.72
N PRO A 120 10.36 -23.56 15.44
CA PRO A 120 10.94 -22.77 14.38
C PRO A 120 10.21 -21.44 14.21
N ALA A 121 10.98 -20.36 14.07
CA ALA A 121 10.51 -19.09 13.55
C ALA A 121 10.98 -18.93 12.11
N TYR A 122 10.12 -18.34 11.28
CA TYR A 122 10.40 -18.03 9.89
C TYR A 122 10.78 -16.56 9.78
N ARG A 123 11.65 -16.20 8.84
CA ARG A 123 11.97 -14.79 8.63
C ARG A 123 12.39 -14.46 7.21
N VAL A 124 12.18 -13.20 6.84
CA VAL A 124 12.70 -12.58 5.61
C VAL A 124 13.68 -11.48 5.97
N GLU A 125 14.76 -11.36 5.20
CA GLU A 125 15.75 -10.30 5.37
C GLU A 125 15.27 -8.97 4.78
N LEU A 126 15.56 -7.88 5.48
CA LEU A 126 15.31 -6.52 5.02
C LEU A 126 16.60 -5.90 4.50
N TYR A 127 16.53 -5.31 3.30
CA TYR A 127 17.65 -4.53 2.74
C TYR A 127 17.65 -3.12 3.34
N THR A 128 18.29 -2.99 4.51
CA THR A 128 18.38 -1.74 5.28
C THR A 128 19.65 -0.95 5.00
N GLN A 129 20.64 -1.56 4.34
CA GLN A 129 21.90 -0.90 3.99
C GLN A 129 21.80 -0.19 2.64
N ARG A 130 22.36 1.03 2.57
CA ARG A 130 22.44 1.82 1.34
C ARG A 130 23.48 1.19 0.42
N LYS A 131 23.04 0.70 -0.75
CA LYS A 131 23.94 0.21 -1.79
C LYS A 131 24.77 1.37 -2.38
N LEU A 132 25.93 1.06 -2.93
CA LEU A 132 26.68 1.99 -3.77
C LEU A 132 26.03 2.09 -5.16
N TYR A 133 26.29 3.19 -5.87
CA TYR A 133 26.03 3.27 -7.31
C TYR A 133 27.00 2.34 -8.06
N ALA A 134 26.69 1.98 -9.31
CA ALA A 134 27.48 1.04 -10.12
C ALA A 134 28.96 1.44 -10.25
N ASN A 135 29.27 2.73 -10.18
CA ASN A 135 30.63 3.27 -10.22
C ASN A 135 31.35 3.29 -8.86
N GLY A 136 30.74 2.80 -7.77
CA GLY A 136 31.33 2.73 -6.44
C GLY A 136 31.58 4.06 -5.70
N ALA A 137 31.48 5.19 -6.41
CA ALA A 137 31.93 6.49 -5.92
C ALA A 137 30.97 7.16 -4.92
N ARG A 138 29.67 6.83 -5.00
CA ARG A 138 28.64 7.47 -4.18
C ARG A 138 27.71 6.42 -3.57
N ARG A 139 27.27 6.66 -2.33
CA ARG A 139 26.19 5.90 -1.70
C ARG A 139 24.84 6.44 -2.15
N ARG A 140 23.88 5.53 -2.33
CA ARG A 140 22.50 5.89 -2.63
C ARG A 140 21.89 6.70 -1.48
N PRO A 141 20.89 7.57 -1.77
CA PRO A 141 20.29 8.42 -0.75
C PRO A 141 19.58 7.62 0.33
N PHE A 142 18.97 6.49 -0.03
CA PHE A 142 18.17 5.64 0.85
C PHE A 142 18.53 4.16 0.66
N SER A 143 18.23 3.33 1.65
CA SER A 143 18.17 1.88 1.46
C SER A 143 16.81 1.49 0.87
N GLN A 144 16.67 0.27 0.37
CA GLN A 144 15.40 -0.22 -0.19
C GLN A 144 14.27 -0.13 0.86
N HIS A 145 14.56 -0.56 2.10
CA HIS A 145 13.62 -0.42 3.21
C HIS A 145 13.29 1.04 3.54
N GLU A 146 14.27 1.94 3.52
CA GLU A 146 14.01 3.36 3.76
C GLU A 146 13.15 3.98 2.64
N ALA A 147 13.36 3.58 1.38
CA ALA A 147 12.55 4.01 0.24
C ALA A 147 11.09 3.54 0.39
N LEU A 148 10.87 2.27 0.77
CA LEU A 148 9.52 1.75 1.04
C LEU A 148 8.81 2.48 2.19
N CYS A 149 9.50 2.72 3.30
CA CYS A 149 8.92 3.47 4.43
C CYS A 149 8.58 4.92 4.08
N ARG A 150 9.31 5.54 3.14
CA ARG A 150 9.00 6.86 2.60
C ARG A 150 7.83 6.81 1.62
N LEU A 151 7.79 5.78 0.78
CA LEU A 151 6.69 5.55 -0.15
C LEU A 151 5.37 5.31 0.59
N ALA A 152 5.40 4.60 1.72
CA ALA A 152 4.24 4.39 2.59
C ALA A 152 3.68 5.68 3.23
N LYS A 153 4.37 6.82 3.08
CA LYS A 153 3.87 8.14 3.48
C LYS A 153 3.17 8.88 2.34
N VAL A 154 3.32 8.41 1.11
CA VAL A 154 2.57 8.95 -0.04
C VAL A 154 1.10 8.56 0.15
N ARG A 155 0.23 9.56 0.08
CA ARG A 155 -1.21 9.34 0.26
C ARG A 155 -1.73 8.34 -0.79
N ASP A 156 -2.60 7.44 -0.35
CA ASP A 156 -3.21 6.36 -1.14
C ASP A 156 -2.22 5.32 -1.71
N ALA A 157 -0.94 5.38 -1.35
CA ALA A 157 0.03 4.34 -1.65
C ALA A 157 -0.04 3.21 -0.60
N ASN A 158 -0.37 2.01 -1.06
CA ASN A 158 -0.32 0.81 -0.24
C ASN A 158 0.99 0.07 -0.52
N VAL A 159 1.83 -0.05 0.50
CA VAL A 159 3.17 -0.64 0.35
C VAL A 159 3.24 -1.92 1.16
N PHE A 160 3.73 -3.00 0.55
CA PHE A 160 3.79 -4.32 1.18
C PHE A 160 5.14 -4.99 0.97
N TYR A 161 5.62 -5.65 2.01
CA TYR A 161 6.49 -6.81 1.82
C TYR A 161 5.64 -8.02 1.46
N CYS A 162 6.03 -8.69 0.40
CA CYS A 162 5.37 -9.88 -0.12
C CYS A 162 6.32 -11.07 -0.01
N SER A 163 5.94 -12.12 0.71
CA SER A 163 6.78 -13.32 0.84
C SER A 163 5.98 -14.60 0.63
N PRO A 164 6.50 -15.59 -0.11
CA PRO A 164 5.78 -16.84 -0.33
C PRO A 164 5.61 -17.62 0.97
N LYS A 165 4.46 -18.31 1.09
CA LYS A 165 4.16 -19.31 2.14
C LYS A 165 4.75 -20.69 1.82
N PHE A 166 5.82 -20.72 1.04
CA PHE A 166 6.57 -21.92 0.67
C PHE A 166 8.06 -21.61 0.69
N LEU A 167 8.85 -22.62 1.03
CA LEU A 167 10.30 -22.50 1.11
C LEU A 167 10.94 -22.64 -0.28
N LYS A 168 12.14 -22.06 -0.44
CA LYS A 168 12.96 -22.23 -1.65
C LYS A 168 13.18 -23.70 -2.03
N SER A 169 13.31 -24.59 -1.04
CA SER A 169 13.47 -26.04 -1.24
C SER A 169 12.24 -26.72 -1.84
N GLN A 170 11.05 -26.14 -1.65
CA GLN A 170 9.78 -26.67 -2.18
C GLN A 170 9.50 -26.18 -3.60
N GLY A 171 10.20 -25.14 -4.06
CA GLY A 171 9.97 -24.51 -5.36
C GLY A 171 8.68 -23.69 -5.41
N ILE A 172 8.42 -23.07 -6.56
CA ILE A 172 7.17 -22.34 -6.80
C ILE A 172 6.10 -23.35 -7.24
N PRO A 173 4.86 -23.29 -6.71
CA PRO A 173 3.77 -24.15 -7.17
C PRO A 173 3.58 -24.11 -8.70
N PRO A 174 3.06 -25.17 -9.33
CA PRO A 174 2.70 -25.16 -10.75
C PRO A 174 1.68 -24.05 -11.05
N VAL A 175 1.77 -23.45 -12.25
CA VAL A 175 0.92 -22.31 -12.67
C VAL A 175 -0.57 -22.56 -12.40
N SER A 176 -1.07 -23.77 -12.67
CA SER A 176 -2.48 -24.15 -12.51
C SER A 176 -2.98 -24.19 -11.06
N LYS A 177 -2.09 -24.14 -10.07
CA LYS A 177 -2.44 -24.20 -8.63
C LYS A 177 -2.12 -22.92 -7.86
N ARG A 178 -1.51 -21.92 -8.51
CA ARG A 178 -1.11 -20.68 -7.85
C ARG A 178 -2.31 -19.82 -7.51
N VAL A 179 -2.31 -19.26 -6.31
CA VAL A 179 -3.33 -18.34 -5.82
C VAL A 179 -2.69 -17.23 -4.99
N LEU A 180 -3.27 -16.03 -4.96
CA LEU A 180 -2.69 -14.91 -4.19
C LEU A 180 -2.55 -15.21 -2.69
N SER A 181 -3.38 -16.12 -2.15
CA SER A 181 -3.28 -16.58 -0.77
C SER A 181 -1.99 -17.37 -0.48
N ASP A 182 -1.21 -17.74 -1.48
CA ASP A 182 0.14 -18.32 -1.33
C ASP A 182 1.16 -17.29 -0.82
N LEU A 183 0.79 -16.01 -0.75
CA LEU A 183 1.67 -14.91 -0.36
C LEU A 183 1.28 -14.37 1.03
N ASN A 184 2.28 -14.10 1.86
CA ASN A 184 2.16 -13.27 3.05
C ASN A 184 2.31 -11.82 2.65
N LEU A 185 1.38 -10.97 3.09
CA LEU A 185 1.43 -9.52 2.87
C LEU A 185 1.62 -8.82 4.21
N VAL A 186 2.77 -8.17 4.35
CA VAL A 186 3.10 -7.37 5.53
C VAL A 186 3.12 -5.91 5.12
N GLN A 187 2.17 -5.13 5.63
CA GLN A 187 2.03 -3.74 5.24
C GLN A 187 3.17 -2.90 5.84
N VAL A 188 3.80 -2.09 4.98
CA VAL A 188 4.71 -1.03 5.40
C VAL A 188 3.87 0.21 5.69
N THR A 189 3.94 0.71 6.92
CA THR A 189 3.23 1.92 7.34
C THR A 189 4.22 2.96 7.86
N HIS A 190 3.76 4.18 8.08
CA HIS A 190 4.57 5.25 8.68
C HIS A 190 5.08 4.92 10.11
N GLN A 191 4.50 3.91 10.77
CA GLN A 191 4.90 3.45 12.11
C GLN A 191 6.04 2.43 12.05
N VAL A 192 6.35 1.89 10.87
CA VAL A 192 7.43 0.93 10.69
C VAL A 192 8.77 1.63 10.92
N PRO A 193 9.65 1.08 11.78
CA PRO A 193 10.92 1.71 12.13
C PRO A 193 11.84 1.79 10.91
N THR A 194 12.39 2.97 10.63
CA THR A 194 13.51 3.08 9.70
C THR A 194 14.78 2.62 10.39
N TYR A 195 15.39 1.55 9.89
CA TYR A 195 16.67 1.06 10.39
C TYR A 195 17.83 1.81 9.74
N ARG A 196 18.65 2.50 10.55
CA ARG A 196 19.86 3.21 10.11
C ARG A 196 21.14 2.64 10.71
N ASP A 197 21.03 1.56 11.48
CA ASP A 197 22.19 0.87 12.01
C ASP A 197 22.80 -0.06 10.94
N LYS A 198 24.05 -0.51 11.14
CA LYS A 198 24.74 -1.40 10.20
C LYS A 198 24.35 -2.88 10.35
N LYS A 199 23.32 -3.20 11.14
CA LYS A 199 22.91 -4.58 11.42
C LYS A 199 21.95 -5.06 10.33
N THR A 200 21.86 -6.37 10.21
CA THR A 200 20.84 -7.02 9.40
C THR A 200 19.53 -7.05 10.18
N HIS A 201 18.44 -6.69 9.51
CA HIS A 201 17.10 -6.70 10.09
C HIS A 201 16.22 -7.66 9.32
N TYR A 202 15.16 -8.11 9.98
CA TYR A 202 14.27 -9.12 9.44
C TYR A 202 12.82 -8.79 9.77
N ILE A 203 11.89 -9.39 9.02
CA ILE A 203 10.53 -9.61 9.49
C ILE A 203 10.45 -11.09 9.89
N TYR A 204 10.01 -11.36 11.13
CA TYR A 204 9.79 -12.69 11.66
C TYR A 204 8.33 -13.07 11.57
N PHE A 205 8.06 -14.37 11.43
CA PHE A 205 6.75 -15.01 11.45
C PHE A 205 6.82 -16.25 12.34
N GLN A 206 5.74 -16.50 13.08
CA GLN A 206 5.64 -17.67 13.95
C GLN A 206 5.39 -18.95 13.14
N THR A 207 4.69 -18.83 12.02
CA THR A 207 4.42 -19.92 11.08
C THR A 207 4.78 -19.49 9.66
N ILE A 208 4.87 -20.46 8.75
CA ILE A 208 5.04 -20.18 7.32
C ILE A 208 3.87 -19.36 6.74
N GLY A 209 2.69 -19.46 7.36
CA GLY A 209 1.48 -18.74 7.00
C GLY A 209 1.50 -17.24 7.34
N GLY A 210 2.61 -16.73 7.90
CA GLY A 210 2.79 -15.31 8.19
C GLY A 210 2.23 -14.88 9.55
N ASP A 211 1.85 -15.83 10.41
CA ASP A 211 1.22 -15.53 11.69
C ASP A 211 2.15 -14.72 12.60
N ASN A 212 1.53 -13.79 13.34
CA ASN A 212 2.20 -12.98 14.36
C ASN A 212 3.46 -12.25 13.85
N ALA A 213 3.37 -11.62 12.67
CA ALA A 213 4.50 -10.95 12.04
C ALA A 213 5.15 -9.87 12.94
N GLN A 214 6.48 -9.87 13.06
CA GLN A 214 7.23 -8.88 13.86
C GLN A 214 8.43 -8.32 13.07
N TRP A 215 8.59 -7.00 13.05
CA TRP A 215 9.76 -6.28 12.53
C TRP A 215 10.92 -6.38 13.52
N CYS A 216 12.17 -6.77 13.17
CA CYS A 216 13.25 -6.76 14.16
C CYS A 216 14.68 -6.43 13.66
N SER A 217 15.34 -5.50 14.36
CA SER A 217 16.37 -5.82 15.38
C SER A 217 15.88 -5.65 16.84
N ARG A 218 14.76 -4.94 17.05
CA ARG A 218 13.88 -5.00 18.24
C ARG A 218 12.45 -5.29 17.76
N PRO A 219 11.78 -6.33 18.27
CA PRO A 219 10.49 -6.76 17.75
C PRO A 219 9.41 -5.69 17.96
N ILE A 220 8.90 -5.18 16.84
CA ILE A 220 7.72 -4.33 16.78
C ILE A 220 6.67 -5.08 15.95
N THR A 221 5.42 -5.01 16.37
CA THR A 221 4.33 -5.75 15.72
C THR A 221 4.12 -5.23 14.32
N ALA A 222 4.09 -6.16 13.35
CA ALA A 222 3.77 -5.84 11.98
C ALA A 222 2.27 -5.99 11.74
N ASN A 223 1.70 -5.06 10.99
CA ASN A 223 0.32 -5.19 10.56
C ASN A 223 0.28 -6.18 9.41
N VAL A 224 -0.30 -7.34 9.65
CA VAL A 224 -0.64 -8.30 8.61
C VAL A 224 -1.95 -7.83 8.00
N SER A 225 -1.91 -7.37 6.75
CA SER A 225 -3.13 -7.04 6.02
C SER A 225 -3.81 -8.34 5.61
N ARG A 226 -5.04 -8.58 6.09
CA ARG A 226 -5.92 -9.60 5.51
C ARG A 226 -6.30 -9.20 4.07
N GLU A 227 -6.71 -10.17 3.27
CA GLU A 227 -7.28 -9.96 1.94
C GLU A 227 -8.34 -8.84 2.00
N ILE A 228 -8.21 -7.87 1.10
CA ILE A 228 -8.86 -6.56 1.22
C ILE A 228 -10.34 -6.71 0.85
N ASN A 229 -11.23 -6.45 1.81
CA ASN A 229 -12.65 -6.23 1.60
C ASN A 229 -12.95 -4.80 2.09
N LEU A 230 -13.10 -3.84 1.17
CA LEU A 230 -13.28 -2.43 1.53
C LEU A 230 -14.75 -2.03 1.60
N PRO A 231 -15.22 -1.42 2.71
CA PRO A 231 -16.52 -0.76 2.76
C PRO A 231 -16.47 0.66 2.14
N PRO A 232 -17.62 1.22 1.73
CA PRO A 232 -17.70 2.55 1.11
C PRO A 232 -17.19 3.66 2.03
N LEU A 233 -16.39 4.57 1.45
CA LEU A 233 -15.60 5.59 2.17
C LEU A 233 -16.40 6.78 2.72
N LEU A 234 -17.64 7.01 2.28
CA LEU A 234 -18.50 8.09 2.79
C LEU A 234 -19.96 7.64 2.88
N THR A 235 -20.61 8.01 3.97
CA THR A 235 -22.07 7.90 4.12
C THR A 235 -22.77 9.05 3.35
N PRO A 236 -24.04 8.89 2.94
CA PRO A 236 -24.81 9.95 2.29
C PRO A 236 -24.83 11.28 3.08
N LYS A 237 -24.87 11.19 4.43
CA LYS A 237 -24.79 12.35 5.32
C LYS A 237 -23.47 13.10 5.18
N GLN A 238 -22.34 12.38 5.16
CA GLN A 238 -21.01 12.99 5.03
C GLN A 238 -20.82 13.62 3.65
N LEU A 239 -21.42 13.05 2.61
CA LEU A 239 -21.40 13.62 1.27
C LEU A 239 -22.12 14.97 1.21
N LEU A 240 -23.30 15.07 1.82
CA LEU A 240 -24.07 16.30 1.84
C LEU A 240 -23.40 17.41 2.68
N GLN A 241 -22.80 17.04 3.83
CA GLN A 241 -21.97 17.98 4.61
C GLN A 241 -20.80 18.52 3.81
N PHE A 242 -20.16 17.66 3.00
CA PHE A 242 -19.07 18.07 2.13
C PHE A 242 -19.51 19.08 1.07
N MET A 243 -20.66 18.85 0.43
CA MET A 243 -21.20 19.76 -0.58
C MET A 243 -21.56 21.14 0.02
N LYS A 244 -22.21 21.15 1.19
CA LYS A 244 -22.58 22.37 1.90
C LYS A 244 -21.35 23.18 2.33
N ALA A 245 -20.31 22.52 2.83
CA ALA A 245 -19.06 23.17 3.23
C ALA A 245 -18.39 23.90 2.05
N ASN A 246 -18.29 23.25 0.89
CA ASN A 246 -17.72 23.87 -0.31
C ASN A 246 -18.54 25.08 -0.76
N TYR A 247 -19.87 24.98 -0.76
CA TYR A 247 -20.74 26.10 -1.11
C TYR A 247 -20.48 27.34 -0.23
N LEU A 248 -20.39 27.14 1.09
CA LEU A 248 -20.16 28.23 2.06
C LEU A 248 -18.78 28.84 1.91
N ALA A 249 -17.75 28.03 1.65
CA ALA A 249 -16.39 28.51 1.40
C ALA A 249 -16.30 29.40 0.14
N CYS A 250 -17.17 29.19 -0.85
CA CYS A 250 -17.19 29.98 -2.08
C CYS A 250 -18.02 31.27 -1.99
N HIS A 251 -18.87 31.44 -0.98
CA HIS A 251 -19.80 32.59 -0.87
C HIS A 251 -19.51 33.53 0.29
N ASN A 252 -18.61 33.17 1.21
CA ASN A 252 -18.20 34.04 2.31
C ASN A 252 -16.68 34.15 2.33
N ASP A 253 -16.17 35.31 1.91
CA ASP A 253 -14.74 35.62 1.89
C ASP A 253 -14.10 35.65 3.30
N ASP A 254 -14.92 35.68 4.36
CA ASP A 254 -14.49 35.73 5.76
C ASP A 254 -14.35 34.35 6.45
N ILE A 255 -14.64 33.23 5.78
CA ILE A 255 -14.58 31.90 6.42
C ILE A 255 -13.19 31.28 6.21
N ALA A 256 -12.27 31.54 7.16
CA ALA A 256 -10.90 31.03 7.08
C ALA A 256 -10.79 29.51 7.39
N ILE A 257 -11.73 28.91 8.12
CA ILE A 257 -11.71 27.47 8.49
C ILE A 257 -13.15 26.95 8.65
N ILE A 258 -13.53 25.94 7.86
CA ILE A 258 -14.79 25.19 8.06
C ILE A 258 -14.49 23.87 8.77
N GLU A 259 -14.92 23.73 10.02
CA GLU A 259 -14.80 22.47 10.75
C GLU A 259 -15.90 21.48 10.37
N PHE A 260 -15.52 20.38 9.70
CA PHE A 260 -16.43 19.37 9.15
C PHE A 260 -17.35 18.67 10.17
N LYS A 261 -16.96 18.64 11.45
CA LYS A 261 -17.73 17.97 12.51
C LYS A 261 -18.92 18.79 13.00
N GLU A 262 -18.95 20.09 12.72
CA GLU A 262 -19.93 21.02 13.30
C GLU A 262 -20.93 21.58 12.29
N MET A 263 -21.00 21.03 11.07
CA MET A 263 -21.95 21.50 10.06
C MET A 263 -23.26 20.70 10.14
N PRO A 264 -24.30 21.20 10.83
CA PRO A 264 -25.59 20.53 10.86
C PRO A 264 -26.22 20.54 9.47
N ILE A 265 -26.81 19.41 9.10
CA ILE A 265 -27.74 19.33 8.00
C ILE A 265 -29.11 19.68 8.59
N THR A 266 -29.70 20.74 8.06
CA THR A 266 -31.03 21.25 8.38
C THR A 266 -32.00 20.84 7.28
N ASP A 267 -33.30 20.90 7.56
CA ASP A 267 -34.33 20.55 6.58
C ASP A 267 -34.25 21.41 5.31
N LYS A 268 -33.78 22.67 5.45
CA LYS A 268 -33.54 23.57 4.31
C LYS A 268 -32.48 23.01 3.35
N ASP A 269 -31.43 22.36 3.85
CA ASP A 269 -30.35 21.80 3.04
C ASP A 269 -30.82 20.62 2.16
N LEU A 270 -31.94 19.99 2.55
CA LEU A 270 -32.56 18.87 1.83
C LEU A 270 -33.54 19.34 0.75
N HIS A 271 -33.88 20.63 0.70
CA HIS A 271 -34.72 21.17 -0.36
C HIS A 271 -33.97 21.14 -1.70
N ARG A 272 -34.67 20.71 -2.75
CA ARG A 272 -34.09 20.52 -4.09
C ARG A 272 -33.31 21.73 -4.59
N GLU A 273 -33.83 22.93 -4.41
CA GLU A 273 -33.18 24.16 -4.86
C GLU A 273 -31.87 24.43 -4.13
N THR A 274 -31.86 24.25 -2.80
CA THR A 274 -30.67 24.42 -1.97
C THR A 274 -29.63 23.33 -2.28
N PHE A 275 -30.05 22.08 -2.39
CA PHE A 275 -29.17 20.98 -2.80
C PHE A 275 -28.54 21.21 -4.18
N LEU A 276 -29.33 21.67 -5.16
CA LEU A 276 -28.83 21.99 -6.49
C LEU A 276 -27.84 23.15 -6.45
N SER A 277 -28.06 24.16 -5.60
CA SER A 277 -27.09 25.25 -5.41
C SER A 277 -25.76 24.77 -4.83
N TYR A 278 -25.78 23.77 -3.94
CA TYR A 278 -24.55 23.15 -3.44
C TYR A 278 -23.86 22.38 -4.55
N LEU A 279 -24.64 21.60 -5.32
CA LEU A 279 -24.15 20.79 -6.41
C LEU A 279 -23.50 21.62 -7.53
N THR A 280 -24.08 22.77 -7.89
CA THR A 280 -23.56 23.63 -8.96
C THR A 280 -22.26 24.33 -8.57
N MET A 281 -22.06 24.57 -7.28
CA MET A 281 -20.87 25.23 -6.72
C MET A 281 -19.77 24.23 -6.33
N MET A 282 -20.02 22.93 -6.51
CA MET A 282 -18.97 21.94 -6.43
C MET A 282 -17.92 22.20 -7.52
N PRO A 283 -16.62 22.12 -7.20
CA PRO A 283 -15.56 22.15 -8.20
C PRO A 283 -15.87 21.24 -9.39
N GLU A 284 -15.48 21.63 -10.61
CA GLU A 284 -15.69 20.86 -11.84
C GLU A 284 -15.29 19.38 -11.71
N CYS A 285 -14.26 19.08 -10.91
CA CYS A 285 -13.78 17.72 -10.62
C CYS A 285 -14.67 16.89 -9.68
N THR A 286 -15.76 17.47 -9.17
CA THR A 286 -16.70 16.88 -8.19
C THR A 286 -18.17 16.95 -8.62
N LYS A 287 -18.48 17.41 -9.84
CA LYS A 287 -19.84 17.39 -10.39
C LYS A 287 -20.30 15.94 -10.59
N PHE A 288 -21.38 15.56 -9.92
CA PHE A 288 -21.96 14.22 -10.04
C PHE A 288 -22.57 14.05 -11.42
N VAL A 289 -22.17 13.00 -12.14
CA VAL A 289 -22.84 12.57 -13.36
C VAL A 289 -24.15 11.89 -12.93
N LEU A 290 -25.28 12.54 -13.18
CA LEU A 290 -26.60 11.92 -13.01
C LEU A 290 -26.74 10.77 -14.01
N PHE A 291 -26.74 9.54 -13.51
CA PHE A 291 -27.31 8.43 -14.25
C PHE A 291 -28.82 8.48 -14.05
N SER A 292 -29.53 9.06 -15.01
CA SER A 292 -30.98 8.86 -15.10
C SER A 292 -31.21 7.41 -15.52
N GLY A 293 -31.47 6.54 -14.55
CA GLY A 293 -32.10 5.26 -14.84
C GLY A 293 -33.48 5.54 -15.41
N ASP A 294 -33.81 4.89 -16.53
CA ASP A 294 -35.08 5.04 -17.21
C ASP A 294 -36.27 4.87 -16.26
N ASN A 295 -37.27 5.71 -16.47
CA ASN A 295 -38.61 5.60 -15.90
C ASN A 295 -39.16 4.19 -16.14
N ASN A 296 -39.62 3.52 -15.07
CA ASN A 296 -40.65 2.47 -14.95
C ASN A 296 -40.36 1.80 -13.58
N GLU A 297 -41.23 1.77 -12.57
CA GLU A 297 -42.59 1.23 -12.59
C GLU A 297 -43.44 1.83 -11.45
N THR A 298 -44.74 1.73 -11.67
CA THR A 298 -45.91 2.24 -10.95
C THR A 298 -46.07 1.81 -9.49
N PRO A 299 -46.86 2.55 -8.68
CA PRO A 299 -47.00 2.33 -7.25
C PRO A 299 -47.94 1.15 -6.97
N ARG A 300 -47.62 0.36 -5.94
CA ARG A 300 -48.57 -0.57 -5.31
C ARG A 300 -48.73 -0.21 -3.84
N ASN A 301 -49.92 0.36 -3.58
CA ASN A 301 -50.73 0.47 -2.36
C ASN A 301 -50.05 0.44 -1.00
#